data_AF-A0A4U5VS15-F1
#
_entry.id   AF-A0A4U5VS15-F1
#
_cell.length_a   1.000
_cell.length_b   1.000
_cell.length_c   1.000
_cell.angle_alpha   90.00
_cell.angle_beta   90.00
_cell.angle_gamma   90.00
#
_symmetry.space_group_name_H-M   'P 1'
#
loop_
_entity.id
_entity.type
_entity.pdbx_description
1 polymer ?
#
loop_
_entity_poly.entity_id
_entity_poly.type
_entity_poly.pdbx_seq_one_letter_code
_entity_poly.pdbx_strand_id
1 'polypeptide(L)'
;MPAPKKAESVPKVPPYEPNIPEPKTRADFMKYWVPINLDDKTAQKLLWISEGATKVARTSDAVCPYPNRPERYEHSPQVLCKENLKGNRGYWEVDYDGWVVIGLVCESAPRKSQDGPCGLGENSGSWGCGWSGSNYQVWTNGENIDVSLPLSPTMGIYIDQPAGIIKFLVVQGEDEAEKEVRQIHKFSVNIQDKIFPGFWIGTNSFCRIRKKDQ
;
A
#
# COMPACT_ATOMS: atom_id res chain seq x y z
N MET A 1 -39.92 17.40 -11.50
CA MET A 1 -39.44 16.09 -12.01
C MET A 1 -37.92 16.06 -11.89
N PRO A 2 -37.32 15.17 -11.10
CA PRO A 2 -35.86 15.09 -10.99
C PRO A 2 -35.27 14.36 -12.20
N ALA A 3 -34.19 14.90 -12.75
CA ALA A 3 -33.47 14.31 -13.88
C ALA A 3 -32.83 12.96 -13.50
N PRO A 4 -32.75 11.99 -14.43
CA PRO A 4 -32.13 10.70 -14.16
C PRO A 4 -30.62 10.85 -14.00
N LYS A 5 -30.08 10.35 -12.89
CA LYS A 5 -28.63 10.20 -12.68
C LYS A 5 -28.07 9.29 -13.76
N LYS A 6 -27.08 9.78 -14.53
CA LYS A 6 -26.27 8.94 -15.41
C LYS A 6 -25.61 7.84 -14.57
N ALA A 7 -25.85 6.59 -14.93
CA ALA A 7 -25.10 5.46 -14.40
C ALA A 7 -23.64 5.61 -14.85
N GLU A 8 -22.73 5.75 -13.89
CA GLU A 8 -21.30 5.69 -14.15
C GLU A 8 -20.96 4.28 -14.66
N SER A 9 -20.38 4.20 -15.84
CA SER A 9 -19.90 2.94 -16.40
C SER A 9 -18.73 2.43 -15.56
N VAL A 10 -18.93 1.30 -14.88
CA VAL A 10 -17.85 0.60 -14.18
C VAL A 10 -16.71 0.33 -15.17
N PRO A 11 -15.48 0.80 -14.92
CA PRO A 11 -14.34 0.48 -15.77
C PRO A 11 -14.17 -1.03 -15.79
N LYS A 12 -14.29 -1.64 -16.98
CA LYS A 12 -14.04 -3.07 -17.16
C LYS A 12 -12.54 -3.31 -16.97
N VAL A 13 -12.17 -3.89 -15.84
CA VAL A 13 -10.81 -4.40 -15.64
C VAL A 13 -10.55 -5.47 -16.70
N PRO A 14 -9.45 -5.39 -17.48
CA PRO A 14 -9.13 -6.40 -18.48
C PRO A 14 -9.08 -7.81 -17.85
N PRO A 15 -9.47 -8.86 -18.58
CA PRO A 15 -9.35 -10.24 -18.11
C PRO A 15 -7.92 -10.57 -17.67
N TYR A 16 -7.77 -11.33 -16.58
CA TYR A 16 -6.46 -11.76 -16.10
C TYR A 16 -5.80 -12.75 -17.08
N GLU A 17 -4.57 -12.44 -17.49
CA GLU A 17 -3.76 -13.31 -18.35
C GLU A 17 -2.71 -14.08 -17.52
N PRO A 18 -2.76 -15.43 -17.45
CA PRO A 18 -1.76 -16.22 -16.73
C PRO A 18 -0.44 -16.33 -17.51
N ASN A 19 0.65 -16.65 -16.82
CA ASN A 19 1.97 -16.98 -17.40
C ASN A 19 2.66 -15.85 -18.20
N ILE A 20 2.33 -14.58 -17.92
CA ILE A 20 3.07 -13.47 -18.50
C ILE A 20 4.42 -13.27 -17.79
N PRO A 21 5.47 -12.78 -18.48
CA PRO A 21 6.74 -12.47 -17.83
C PRO A 21 6.58 -11.41 -16.73
N GLU A 22 7.30 -11.62 -15.62
CA GLU A 22 7.33 -10.64 -14.54
C GLU A 22 7.90 -9.30 -15.03
N PRO A 23 7.29 -8.16 -14.64
CA PRO A 23 7.84 -6.84 -14.95
C PRO A 23 9.24 -6.66 -14.34
N LYS A 24 10.12 -5.97 -15.06
CA LYS A 24 11.51 -5.71 -14.64
C LYS A 24 11.86 -4.22 -14.64
N THR A 25 11.34 -3.46 -15.60
CA THR A 25 11.58 -2.02 -15.72
C THR A 25 10.41 -1.23 -15.18
N ARG A 26 10.63 0.04 -14.81
CA ARG A 26 9.54 0.93 -14.37
C ARG A 26 8.43 0.98 -15.43
N ALA A 27 8.80 1.14 -16.71
CA ALA A 27 7.87 1.14 -17.83
C ALA A 27 7.00 -0.14 -17.90
N ASP A 28 7.54 -1.30 -17.54
CA ASP A 28 6.75 -2.53 -17.46
C ASP A 28 5.77 -2.52 -16.29
N PHE A 29 6.19 -2.05 -15.11
CA PHE A 29 5.31 -1.92 -13.95
C PHE A 29 4.17 -0.93 -14.18
N MET A 30 4.45 0.20 -14.84
CA MET A 30 3.46 1.25 -15.14
C MET A 30 2.29 0.77 -16.03
N LYS A 31 2.45 -0.35 -16.76
CA LYS A 31 1.36 -1.00 -17.51
C LYS A 31 0.26 -1.53 -16.59
N TYR A 32 0.60 -1.86 -15.34
CA TYR A 32 -0.31 -2.39 -14.32
C TYR A 32 -0.72 -1.34 -13.29
N TRP A 33 -0.58 -0.06 -13.61
CA TRP A 33 -0.93 1.01 -12.69
C TRP A 33 -2.38 0.91 -12.21
N VAL A 34 -2.59 0.88 -10.89
CA VAL A 34 -3.92 0.89 -10.27
C VAL A 34 -4.07 2.16 -9.43
N PRO A 35 -5.08 3.01 -9.68
CA PRO A 35 -5.38 4.11 -8.78
C PRO A 35 -5.94 3.54 -7.47
N ILE A 36 -5.34 3.91 -6.34
CA ILE A 36 -5.77 3.49 -5.01
C ILE A 36 -6.07 4.73 -4.14
N ASN A 37 -7.01 4.57 -3.20
CA ASN A 37 -7.47 5.64 -2.34
C ASN A 37 -7.61 5.15 -0.90
N LEU A 38 -7.16 5.98 0.04
CA LEU A 38 -7.23 5.70 1.47
C LEU A 38 -8.70 5.56 1.94
N ASP A 39 -8.95 4.60 2.81
CA ASP A 39 -10.25 4.36 3.42
C ASP A 39 -10.32 4.92 4.85
N ASP A 40 -11.05 6.02 5.02
CA ASP A 40 -11.32 6.67 6.31
C ASP A 40 -12.06 5.77 7.30
N LYS A 41 -12.69 4.69 6.81
CA LYS A 41 -13.33 3.67 7.66
C LYS A 41 -12.31 2.82 8.42
N THR A 42 -11.12 2.64 7.85
CA THR A 42 -10.07 1.78 8.41
C THR A 42 -9.05 2.56 9.23
N ALA A 43 -8.85 3.84 8.92
CA ALA A 43 -7.80 4.67 9.50
C ALA A 43 -7.85 4.74 11.04
N GLN A 44 -6.73 4.47 11.70
CA GLN A 44 -6.62 4.76 13.12
C GLN A 44 -6.78 6.28 13.36
N LYS A 45 -7.38 6.68 14.48
CA LYS A 45 -7.83 8.07 14.67
C LYS A 45 -6.72 9.13 14.81
N LEU A 46 -5.46 8.76 14.97
CA LEU A 46 -4.32 9.69 14.94
C LEU A 46 -3.89 10.02 13.51
N LEU A 47 -4.42 9.31 12.52
CA LEU A 47 -4.12 9.54 11.11
C LEU A 47 -5.08 10.54 10.50
N TRP A 48 -4.53 11.49 9.76
CA TRP A 48 -5.27 12.50 9.03
C TRP A 48 -5.18 12.23 7.53
N ILE A 49 -6.31 11.82 6.93
CA ILE A 49 -6.44 11.66 5.48
C ILE A 49 -6.78 13.01 4.85
N SER A 50 -6.10 13.35 3.76
CA SER A 50 -6.25 14.62 3.03
C SER A 50 -5.99 14.44 1.52
N GLU A 51 -5.94 15.56 0.77
CA GLU A 51 -5.63 15.59 -0.67
C GLU A 51 -6.52 14.63 -1.49
N GLY A 52 -7.81 14.58 -1.17
CA GLY A 52 -8.76 13.71 -1.88
C GLY A 52 -8.52 12.22 -1.62
N ALA A 53 -8.13 11.85 -0.40
CA ALA A 53 -7.84 10.46 0.02
C ALA A 53 -6.59 9.86 -0.62
N THR A 54 -5.62 10.69 -1.01
CA THR A 54 -4.33 10.25 -1.53
C THR A 54 -3.18 10.45 -0.54
N LYS A 55 -3.36 11.29 0.49
CA LYS A 55 -2.35 11.56 1.51
C LYS A 55 -2.83 11.18 2.90
N VAL A 56 -1.95 10.56 3.68
CA VAL A 56 -2.14 10.32 5.12
C VAL A 56 -0.94 10.81 5.91
N ALA A 57 -1.21 11.47 7.03
CA ALA A 57 -0.16 12.02 7.90
C ALA A 57 -0.48 11.82 9.38
N ARG A 58 0.57 11.78 10.21
CA ARG A 58 0.48 11.75 11.68
C ARG A 58 1.38 12.86 12.25
N THR A 59 0.87 14.09 12.22
CA THR A 59 1.65 15.30 12.55
C THR A 59 1.31 15.90 13.92
N SER A 60 0.33 15.35 14.62
CA SER A 60 -0.05 15.77 15.97
C SER A 60 -0.77 14.64 16.69
N ASP A 61 -0.97 14.80 18.00
CA ASP A 61 -1.80 13.90 18.81
C ASP A 61 -3.31 14.22 18.71
N ALA A 62 -3.70 15.11 17.79
CA ALA A 62 -5.10 15.44 17.57
C ALA A 62 -5.83 14.25 16.95
N VAL A 63 -6.86 13.78 17.65
CA VAL A 63 -7.69 12.66 17.23
C VAL A 63 -8.67 13.14 16.16
N CYS A 64 -8.61 12.53 14.98
CA CYS A 64 -9.54 12.79 13.90
C CYS A 64 -10.96 12.35 14.28
N PRO A 65 -12.01 13.13 13.96
CA PRO A 65 -13.40 12.83 14.33
C PRO A 65 -14.04 11.70 13.49
N TYR A 66 -13.28 10.66 13.16
CA TYR A 66 -13.79 9.53 12.41
C TYR A 66 -14.75 8.69 13.27
N PRO A 67 -15.92 8.27 12.73
CA PRO A 67 -16.86 7.41 13.43
C PRO A 67 -16.23 6.07 13.84
N ASN A 68 -16.59 5.53 15.00
CA ASN A 68 -16.18 4.19 15.38
C ASN A 68 -16.76 3.16 14.39
N ARG A 69 -15.92 2.24 13.93
CA ARG A 69 -16.27 1.20 12.95
C ARG A 69 -15.50 -0.10 13.24
N PRO A 70 -16.09 -1.27 12.97
CA PRO A 70 -15.42 -2.55 13.20
C PRO A 70 -14.15 -2.72 12.34
N GLU A 71 -14.12 -2.11 11.14
CA GLU A 71 -13.00 -2.18 10.21
C GLU A 71 -11.79 -1.33 10.62
N ARG A 72 -11.94 -0.48 11.64
CA ARG A 72 -10.94 0.51 12.05
C ARG A 72 -9.81 -0.11 12.86
N TYR A 73 -8.58 0.29 12.55
CA TYR A 73 -7.45 0.03 13.44
C TYR A 73 -7.62 0.79 14.75
N GLU A 74 -7.41 0.10 15.87
CA GLU A 74 -7.64 0.68 17.19
C GLU A 74 -6.38 1.33 17.76
N HIS A 75 -5.27 0.59 17.79
CA HIS A 75 -4.02 1.02 18.44
C HIS A 75 -2.92 1.38 17.44
N SER A 76 -2.74 0.58 16.41
CA SER A 76 -1.66 0.80 15.43
C SER A 76 -2.05 1.90 14.45
N PRO A 77 -1.21 2.95 14.26
CA PRO A 77 -1.48 4.09 13.37
C PRO A 77 -1.41 3.66 11.90
N GLN A 78 -2.41 2.88 11.49
CA GLN A 78 -2.53 2.24 10.19
C GLN A 78 -3.82 2.63 9.47
N VAL A 79 -3.77 2.54 8.14
CA VAL A 79 -4.90 2.75 7.23
C VAL A 79 -4.76 1.83 6.02
N LEU A 80 -5.88 1.33 5.51
CA LEU A 80 -5.95 0.58 4.26
C LEU A 80 -6.53 1.44 3.14
N CYS A 81 -6.29 1.04 1.91
CA CYS A 81 -7.01 1.54 0.75
C CYS A 81 -8.35 0.81 0.53
N LYS A 82 -9.22 1.43 -0.26
CA LYS A 82 -10.55 0.90 -0.60
C LYS A 82 -10.48 -0.24 -1.62
N GLU A 83 -9.47 -0.20 -2.48
CA GLU A 83 -9.33 -1.09 -3.62
C GLU A 83 -8.79 -2.46 -3.20
N ASN A 84 -9.64 -3.49 -3.35
CA ASN A 84 -9.24 -4.89 -3.22
C ASN A 84 -8.59 -5.38 -4.51
N LEU A 85 -7.43 -6.04 -4.39
CA LEU A 85 -6.62 -6.51 -5.52
C LEU A 85 -6.76 -8.02 -5.79
N LYS A 86 -7.74 -8.71 -5.17
CA LYS A 86 -8.02 -10.12 -5.47
C LYS A 86 -8.31 -10.33 -6.96
N GLY A 87 -7.69 -11.35 -7.53
CA GLY A 87 -7.84 -11.74 -8.93
C GLY A 87 -7.06 -10.88 -9.92
N ASN A 88 -6.27 -9.90 -9.46
CA ASN A 88 -5.70 -8.87 -10.32
C ASN A 88 -4.20 -8.67 -10.13
N ARG A 89 -3.62 -7.95 -11.10
CA ARG A 89 -2.32 -7.31 -11.00
C ARG A 89 -2.50 -5.85 -10.61
N GLY A 90 -1.55 -5.31 -9.86
CA GLY A 90 -1.54 -3.90 -9.53
C GLY A 90 -0.15 -3.38 -9.27
N TYR A 91 0.09 -2.15 -9.69
CA TYR A 91 1.27 -1.37 -9.37
C TYR A 91 0.86 0.04 -8.93
N TRP A 92 1.51 0.56 -7.89
CA TRP A 92 1.39 1.95 -7.48
C TRP A 92 2.69 2.41 -6.82
N GLU A 93 2.90 3.72 -6.83
CA GLU A 93 4.04 4.40 -6.21
C GLU A 93 3.57 5.34 -5.09
N VAL A 94 4.41 5.48 -4.07
CA VAL A 94 4.12 6.23 -2.85
C VAL A 94 5.32 7.08 -2.52
N ASP A 95 5.11 8.39 -2.45
CA ASP A 95 6.06 9.31 -1.85
C ASP A 95 5.88 9.28 -0.32
N TYR A 96 6.97 9.35 0.42
CA TYR A 96 6.91 9.30 1.87
C TYR A 96 7.99 10.16 2.52
N ASP A 97 7.72 10.56 3.77
CA ASP A 97 8.65 11.29 4.61
C ASP A 97 8.52 10.82 6.07
N GLY A 98 9.64 10.76 6.78
CA GLY A 98 9.74 10.17 8.10
C GLY A 98 9.66 8.64 8.10
N TRP A 99 9.10 8.07 9.18
CA TRP A 99 8.94 6.62 9.34
C TRP A 99 7.60 6.17 8.77
N VAL A 100 7.66 5.48 7.63
CA VAL A 100 6.50 4.93 6.93
C VAL A 100 6.78 3.49 6.53
N VAL A 101 5.85 2.60 6.84
CA VAL A 101 5.80 1.25 6.27
C VAL A 101 4.65 1.19 5.28
N ILE A 102 4.95 0.80 4.04
CA ILE A 102 3.96 0.53 3.00
C ILE A 102 3.80 -0.97 2.83
N GLY A 103 2.62 -1.44 2.45
CA GLY A 103 2.41 -2.88 2.39
C GLY A 103 1.07 -3.33 1.84
N LEU A 104 0.82 -4.61 2.05
CA LEU A 104 -0.38 -5.32 1.64
C LEU A 104 -0.93 -6.12 2.83
N VAL A 105 -2.26 -6.11 2.97
CA VAL A 105 -2.97 -6.69 4.11
C VAL A 105 -4.16 -7.51 3.61
N CYS A 106 -4.22 -8.78 3.99
CA CYS A 106 -5.38 -9.64 3.75
C CYS A 106 -6.58 -9.18 4.58
N GLU A 107 -7.80 -9.36 4.07
CA GLU A 107 -9.03 -9.00 4.79
C GLU A 107 -9.14 -9.67 6.17
N SER A 108 -8.65 -10.91 6.26
CA SER A 108 -8.61 -11.73 7.48
C SER A 108 -7.54 -11.33 8.48
N ALA A 109 -6.64 -10.39 8.16
CA ALA A 109 -5.57 -9.99 9.07
C ALA A 109 -6.13 -9.24 10.30
N PRO A 110 -5.57 -9.47 11.50
CA PRO A 110 -5.98 -8.78 12.71
C PRO A 110 -5.89 -7.25 12.59
N ARG A 111 -6.93 -6.54 13.06
CA ARG A 111 -6.96 -5.06 13.09
C ARG A 111 -6.92 -4.48 14.51
N LYS A 112 -7.18 -5.32 15.50
CA LYS A 112 -7.19 -4.98 16.92
C LYS A 112 -6.24 -5.90 17.67
N SER A 113 -5.68 -5.39 18.76
CA SER A 113 -4.72 -6.12 19.60
C SER A 113 -5.30 -7.41 20.19
N GLN A 114 -6.59 -7.40 20.54
CA GLN A 114 -7.31 -8.58 21.04
C GLN A 114 -7.42 -9.72 20.00
N ASP A 115 -7.29 -9.40 18.70
CA ASP A 115 -7.36 -10.37 17.60
C ASP A 115 -5.96 -10.92 17.24
N GLY A 116 -4.90 -10.43 17.91
CA GLY A 116 -3.50 -10.78 17.67
C GLY A 116 -2.63 -9.58 17.22
N PRO A 117 -1.38 -9.83 16.81
CA PRO A 117 -0.49 -8.80 16.28
C PRO A 117 -1.12 -8.12 15.04
N CYS A 118 -1.39 -6.82 15.15
CA CYS A 118 -2.12 -6.07 14.13
C CYS A 118 -1.24 -5.11 13.33
N GLY A 119 0.05 -4.96 13.66
CA GLY A 119 0.99 -4.16 12.87
C GLY A 119 1.23 -4.74 11.48
N LEU A 120 1.52 -3.87 10.52
CA LEU A 120 1.79 -4.25 9.13
C LEU A 120 3.06 -5.13 9.07
N GLY A 121 2.90 -6.38 8.65
CA GLY A 121 3.99 -7.36 8.61
C GLY A 121 4.20 -8.13 9.92
N GLU A 122 3.44 -7.85 10.99
CA GLU A 122 3.55 -8.57 12.27
C GLU A 122 2.73 -9.87 12.32
N ASN A 123 1.96 -10.17 11.25
CA ASN A 123 1.13 -11.37 11.14
C ASN A 123 1.31 -12.05 9.77
N SER A 124 0.81 -13.27 9.66
CA SER A 124 0.91 -14.08 8.43
C SER A 124 0.05 -13.59 7.27
N GLY A 125 -0.88 -12.66 7.52
CA GLY A 125 -1.77 -12.07 6.53
C GLY A 125 -1.32 -10.68 6.05
N SER A 126 -0.08 -10.28 6.31
CA SER A 126 0.43 -8.98 5.89
C SER A 126 1.92 -8.97 5.55
N TRP A 127 2.28 -8.04 4.68
CA TRP A 127 3.65 -7.79 4.23
C TRP A 127 3.90 -6.29 4.25
N GLY A 128 5.01 -5.87 4.84
CA GLY A 128 5.39 -4.46 4.97
C GLY A 128 6.81 -4.19 4.51
N CYS A 129 7.06 -2.99 4.02
CA CYS A 129 8.41 -2.49 3.70
C CYS A 129 8.52 -1.02 4.06
N GLY A 130 9.65 -0.62 4.63
CA GLY A 130 9.88 0.75 5.10
C GLY A 130 11.36 1.05 5.28
N TRP A 131 11.69 2.35 5.32
CA TRP A 131 13.06 2.82 5.53
C TRP A 131 13.35 2.97 7.04
N SER A 132 14.42 2.34 7.52
CA SER A 132 14.81 2.38 8.94
C SER A 132 15.68 3.58 9.31
N GLY A 133 16.17 4.33 8.31
CA GLY A 133 17.21 5.36 8.49
C GLY A 133 18.54 5.00 7.81
N SER A 134 18.82 3.69 7.65
CA SER A 134 20.07 3.20 7.05
C SER A 134 19.86 2.09 6.01
N ASN A 135 18.76 1.35 6.08
CA ASN A 135 18.40 0.29 5.16
C ASN A 135 16.88 0.20 4.98
N TYR A 136 16.44 -0.63 4.03
CA TYR A 136 15.04 -1.02 3.97
C TYR A 136 14.82 -2.24 4.82
N GLN A 137 13.77 -2.22 5.62
CA GLN A 137 13.30 -3.36 6.39
C GLN A 137 12.05 -3.90 5.75
N VAL A 138 12.00 -5.22 5.58
CA VAL A 138 10.86 -5.91 4.98
C VAL A 138 10.32 -6.89 6.01
N TRP A 139 9.06 -6.72 6.39
CA TRP A 139 8.40 -7.46 7.47
C TRP A 139 7.34 -8.42 6.95
N THR A 140 7.30 -9.62 7.52
CA THR A 140 6.18 -10.55 7.39
C THR A 140 6.17 -11.52 8.56
N ASN A 141 4.98 -11.88 9.05
CA ASN A 141 4.79 -12.83 10.15
C ASN A 141 5.62 -12.54 11.42
N GLY A 142 5.87 -11.27 11.72
CA GLY A 142 6.64 -10.84 12.89
C GLY A 142 8.16 -10.96 12.73
N GLU A 143 8.64 -11.40 11.57
CA GLU A 143 10.06 -11.43 11.22
C GLU A 143 10.37 -10.30 10.24
N ASN A 144 11.63 -9.85 10.22
CA ASN A 144 12.10 -8.89 9.25
C ASN A 144 13.45 -9.28 8.67
N ILE A 145 13.70 -8.79 7.47
CA ILE A 145 15.01 -8.79 6.84
C ILE A 145 15.44 -7.36 6.53
N ASP A 146 16.75 -7.14 6.53
CA ASP A 146 17.36 -5.87 6.18
C ASP A 146 17.92 -5.95 4.75
N VAL A 147 17.55 -4.97 3.92
CA VAL A 147 17.99 -4.85 2.52
C VAL A 147 18.76 -3.56 2.34
N SER A 148 20.05 -3.67 2.05
CA SER A 148 20.94 -2.53 1.81
C SER A 148 20.74 -1.95 0.41
N LEU A 149 19.95 -0.89 0.33
CA LEU A 149 19.81 -0.03 -0.85
C LEU A 149 19.86 1.43 -0.39
N PRO A 150 20.26 2.38 -1.26
CA PRO A 150 20.23 3.80 -0.90
C PRO A 150 18.78 4.29 -0.72
N LEU A 151 18.61 5.29 0.14
CA LEU A 151 17.34 5.97 0.33
C LEU A 151 16.80 6.47 -1.01
N SER A 152 15.50 6.27 -1.22
CA SER A 152 14.73 6.90 -2.27
C SER A 152 13.53 7.61 -1.63
N PRO A 153 13.09 8.77 -2.14
CA PRO A 153 11.85 9.42 -1.68
C PRO A 153 10.58 8.64 -2.07
N THR A 154 10.69 7.63 -2.94
CA THR A 154 9.55 6.94 -3.53
C THR A 154 9.75 5.43 -3.50
N MET A 155 8.78 4.74 -2.91
CA MET A 155 8.68 3.28 -2.96
C MET A 155 7.51 2.86 -3.85
N GLY A 156 7.66 1.72 -4.52
CA GLY A 156 6.62 1.09 -5.32
C GLY A 156 6.26 -0.30 -4.81
N ILE A 157 5.01 -0.69 -5.01
CA ILE A 157 4.54 -2.05 -4.75
C ILE A 157 3.92 -2.59 -6.02
N TYR A 158 4.37 -3.78 -6.43
CA TYR A 158 3.71 -4.58 -7.44
C TYR A 158 3.13 -5.85 -6.83
N ILE A 159 1.90 -6.19 -7.21
CA ILE A 159 1.26 -7.46 -6.87
C ILE A 159 0.74 -8.14 -8.13
N ASP A 160 0.92 -9.45 -8.19
CA ASP A 160 0.17 -10.37 -9.05
C ASP A 160 -0.46 -11.42 -8.14
N GLN A 161 -1.70 -11.15 -7.71
CA GLN A 161 -2.33 -11.96 -6.67
C GLN A 161 -2.55 -13.42 -7.12
N PRO A 162 -3.04 -13.71 -8.34
CA PRO A 162 -3.20 -15.09 -8.78
C PRO A 162 -1.88 -15.84 -8.99
N ALA A 163 -0.80 -15.15 -9.38
CA ALA A 163 0.53 -15.75 -9.46
C ALA A 163 1.25 -15.82 -8.10
N GLY A 164 0.69 -15.22 -7.05
CA GLY A 164 1.25 -15.21 -5.71
C GLY A 164 2.51 -14.36 -5.57
N ILE A 165 2.63 -13.25 -6.32
CA ILE A 165 3.82 -12.41 -6.33
C ILE A 165 3.52 -11.08 -5.64
N ILE A 166 4.38 -10.69 -4.71
CA ILE A 166 4.47 -9.31 -4.19
C ILE A 166 5.91 -8.83 -4.37
N LYS A 167 6.10 -7.64 -4.93
CA LYS A 167 7.41 -6.99 -5.05
C LYS A 167 7.38 -5.62 -4.38
N PHE A 168 8.36 -5.39 -3.52
CA PHE A 168 8.69 -4.08 -3.01
C PHE A 168 9.85 -3.50 -3.83
N LEU A 169 9.72 -2.23 -4.22
CA LEU A 169 10.62 -1.57 -5.16
C LEU A 169 11.00 -0.20 -4.60
N VAL A 170 12.24 0.22 -4.83
CA VAL A 170 12.60 1.65 -4.78
C VAL A 170 12.49 2.22 -6.18
N VAL A 171 12.00 3.45 -6.30
CA VAL A 171 11.96 4.21 -7.56
C VAL A 171 13.04 5.27 -7.49
N GLN A 172 14.03 5.27 -8.39
CA GLN A 172 15.21 6.13 -8.32
C GLN A 172 15.40 6.88 -9.63
N GLY A 173 15.88 8.12 -9.56
CA GLY A 173 16.08 9.00 -10.71
C GLY A 173 15.64 10.43 -10.37
N GLU A 174 16.40 11.41 -10.86
CA GLU A 174 16.13 12.82 -10.62
C GLU A 174 15.00 13.31 -11.55
N ASP A 175 15.06 12.91 -12.82
CA ASP A 175 14.05 13.24 -13.82
C ASP A 175 13.00 12.14 -13.96
N GLU A 176 11.73 12.53 -14.10
CA GLU A 176 10.60 11.61 -14.24
C GLU A 176 10.76 10.64 -15.42
N ALA A 177 11.37 11.12 -16.51
CA ALA A 177 11.63 10.35 -17.71
C ALA A 177 12.74 9.29 -17.52
N GLU A 178 13.60 9.46 -16.51
CA GLU A 178 14.76 8.58 -16.25
C GLU A 178 14.56 7.70 -15.02
N LYS A 179 13.37 7.74 -14.39
CA LYS A 179 13.12 6.93 -13.20
C LYS A 179 13.21 5.44 -13.49
N GLU A 180 14.14 4.80 -12.80
CA GLU A 180 14.33 3.36 -12.76
C GLU A 180 13.75 2.76 -11.47
N VAL A 181 13.54 1.45 -11.48
CA VAL A 181 13.16 0.71 -10.28
C VAL A 181 14.24 -0.29 -9.92
N ARG A 182 14.50 -0.44 -8.62
CA ARG A 182 15.29 -1.56 -8.09
C ARG A 182 14.44 -2.35 -7.11
N GLN A 183 14.49 -3.67 -7.22
CA GLN A 183 13.76 -4.55 -6.32
C GLN A 183 14.40 -4.52 -4.93
N ILE A 184 13.60 -4.18 -3.92
CA ILE A 184 13.96 -4.35 -2.51
C ILE A 184 13.82 -5.82 -2.16
N HIS A 185 12.61 -6.37 -2.36
CA HIS A 185 12.32 -7.77 -2.05
C HIS A 185 11.16 -8.30 -2.88
N LYS A 186 11.11 -9.64 -3.03
CA LYS A 186 10.02 -10.36 -3.69
C LYS A 186 9.54 -11.49 -2.78
N PHE A 187 8.24 -11.50 -2.51
CA PHE A 187 7.56 -12.63 -1.89
C PHE A 187 6.93 -13.52 -2.97
N SER A 188 6.94 -14.83 -2.69
CA SER A 188 6.15 -15.84 -3.42
C SER A 188 5.21 -16.51 -2.41
N VAL A 189 3.93 -16.17 -2.48
CA VAL A 189 2.93 -16.48 -1.44
C VAL A 189 1.61 -16.88 -2.07
N ASN A 190 0.93 -17.88 -1.50
CA ASN A 190 -0.41 -18.26 -1.95
C ASN A 190 -1.47 -17.44 -1.23
N ILE A 191 -1.91 -16.35 -1.85
CA ILE A 191 -2.95 -15.47 -1.30
C ILE A 191 -4.29 -15.92 -1.89
N GLN A 192 -5.28 -16.26 -1.07
CA GLN A 192 -6.64 -16.59 -1.53
C GLN A 192 -7.69 -15.55 -1.10
N ASP A 193 -7.33 -14.76 -0.09
CA ASP A 193 -8.20 -13.75 0.50
C ASP A 193 -8.26 -12.48 -0.36
N LYS A 194 -9.20 -11.59 -0.05
CA LYS A 194 -9.11 -10.20 -0.49
C LYS A 194 -7.85 -9.58 0.11
N ILE A 195 -7.19 -8.72 -0.67
CA ILE A 195 -5.95 -8.08 -0.26
C ILE A 195 -5.98 -6.60 -0.61
N PHE A 196 -5.55 -5.77 0.33
CA PHE A 196 -5.66 -4.32 0.28
C PHE A 196 -4.29 -3.69 0.48
N PRO A 197 -3.95 -2.62 -0.27
CA PRO A 197 -2.84 -1.76 0.09
C PRO A 197 -3.03 -1.19 1.49
N GLY A 198 -1.94 -1.08 2.25
CA GLY A 198 -1.94 -0.55 3.61
C GLY A 198 -0.72 0.29 3.92
N PHE A 199 -0.89 1.20 4.87
CA PHE A 199 0.15 2.13 5.32
C PHE A 199 0.19 2.21 6.84
N TRP A 200 1.39 2.19 7.40
CA TRP A 200 1.66 2.42 8.81
C TRP A 200 2.52 3.68 8.96
N ILE A 201 1.99 4.68 9.66
CA ILE A 201 2.58 6.02 9.75
C ILE A 201 3.11 6.30 11.15
N GLY A 202 4.41 6.59 11.24
CA GLY A 202 5.10 7.02 12.45
C GLY A 202 4.75 8.44 12.84
N THR A 203 5.17 8.85 14.04
CA THR A 203 5.00 10.24 14.49
C THR A 203 5.78 11.19 13.57
N ASN A 204 5.21 12.36 13.28
CA ASN A 204 5.78 13.38 12.38
C ASN A 204 6.14 12.83 10.99
N SER A 205 5.35 11.89 10.49
CA SER A 205 5.58 11.22 9.21
C SER A 205 4.33 11.32 8.33
N PHE A 206 4.50 11.18 7.01
CA PHE A 206 3.40 11.13 6.08
C PHE A 206 3.74 10.31 4.83
N CYS A 207 2.70 9.86 4.13
CA CYS A 207 2.85 9.35 2.77
C CYS A 207 1.76 9.90 1.84
N ARG A 208 2.07 9.92 0.55
CA ARG A 208 1.19 10.38 -0.52
C ARG A 208 1.26 9.41 -1.68
N ILE A 209 0.12 8.83 -2.02
CA ILE A 209 -0.08 7.99 -3.20
C ILE A 209 0.09 8.87 -4.44
N ARG A 210 0.96 8.45 -5.36
CA ARG A 210 1.19 9.18 -6.61
C ARG A 210 0.01 9.03 -7.57
N LYS A 211 -0.09 9.96 -8.51
CA LYS A 211 -0.91 9.77 -9.72
C LYS A 211 -0.06 9.08 -10.78
N LYS A 212 -0.70 8.42 -11.75
CA LYS A 212 -0.01 7.68 -12.81
C LYS A 212 0.99 8.54 -13.60
N ASP A 213 0.64 9.80 -13.82
CA ASP A 213 1.39 10.74 -14.66
C ASP A 213 2.31 11.67 -13.84
N GLN A 214 2.65 11.28 -12.60
CA GLN A 214 3.47 12.06 -11.65
C GLN A 214 4.78 11.37 -11.25
#